data_AF-A0AAV1ABF7-F1
#
_entry.id   AF-A0AAV1ABF7-F1
#
_cell.length_a   1.000
_cell.length_b   1.000
_cell.length_c   1.000
_cell.angle_alpha   90.00
_cell.angle_beta   90.00
_cell.angle_gamma   90.00
#
_symmetry.space_group_name_H-M   'P 1'
#
loop_
_entity.id
_entity.type
_entity.pdbx_description
1 polymer ?
#
loop_
_entity_poly.entity_id
_entity_poly.type
_entity_poly.pdbx_seq_one_letter_code
_entity_poly.pdbx_strand_id
1 'polypeptide(L)'
;MSTTGVPILSRIDRLDYMLKQLEEIRGYNRSPKSSCASTPTSGSDGRVSSVDFSPKSLEKHCRPIDTVIMETEVKGTLIERLNQVEDRMLKLEEDWIAERRKEEEKKTVRGRKKGFKQLVQQCVIKSRREHGND
;
A
#
# COMPACT_ATOMS: atom_id res chain seq x y z
N MET A 1 -11.26 33.60 -7.00
CA MET A 1 -11.83 32.39 -7.62
C MET A 1 -11.74 31.28 -6.60
N SER A 2 -12.86 30.95 -5.96
CA SER A 2 -12.93 29.96 -4.88
C SER A 2 -12.83 28.57 -5.52
N THR A 3 -11.67 27.93 -5.41
CA THR A 3 -11.53 26.51 -5.74
C THR A 3 -12.35 25.73 -4.74
N THR A 4 -13.61 25.44 -5.06
CA THR A 4 -14.46 24.49 -4.32
C THR A 4 -13.95 23.08 -4.61
N GLY A 5 -12.72 22.80 -4.18
CA GLY A 5 -12.17 21.46 -4.12
C GLY A 5 -12.85 20.68 -3.01
N VAL A 6 -12.91 19.36 -3.17
CA VAL A 6 -13.38 18.43 -2.14
C VAL A 6 -12.71 18.79 -0.80
N PRO A 7 -13.47 18.88 0.31
CA PRO A 7 -12.91 19.21 1.61
C PRO A 7 -11.71 18.35 1.95
N ILE A 8 -10.68 18.94 2.56
CA ILE A 8 -9.42 18.24 2.89
C ILE A 8 -9.71 16.97 3.71
N LEU A 9 -10.69 17.03 4.62
CA LEU A 9 -11.09 15.88 5.42
C LEU A 9 -11.61 14.72 4.55
N SER A 10 -12.46 15.00 3.57
CA SER A 10 -12.97 13.98 2.64
C SER A 10 -11.87 13.38 1.75
N ARG A 11 -10.82 14.16 1.43
CA ARG A 11 -9.63 13.62 0.73
C ARG A 11 -8.84 12.67 1.62
N ILE A 12 -8.66 13.02 2.90
CA ILE A 12 -7.99 12.17 3.90
C ILE A 12 -8.79 10.86 4.11
N ASP A 13 -10.10 10.95 4.29
CA ASP A 13 -10.97 9.78 4.48
C ASP A 13 -10.87 8.81 3.29
N ARG A 14 -10.81 9.34 2.07
CA ARG A 14 -10.61 8.54 0.85
C ARG A 14 -9.25 7.84 0.85
N LEU A 15 -8.18 8.51 1.26
CA LEU A 15 -6.85 7.90 1.36
C LEU A 15 -6.80 6.80 2.41
N ASP A 16 -7.42 7.03 3.58
CA ASP A 16 -7.48 6.04 4.66
C ASP A 16 -8.25 4.77 4.22
N TYR A 17 -9.37 4.97 3.52
CA TYR A 17 -10.11 3.87 2.90
C TYR A 17 -9.25 3.08 1.91
N MET A 18 -8.55 3.75 1.00
CA MET A 18 -7.70 3.08 0.00
C MET A 18 -6.53 2.33 0.66
N LEU A 19 -5.89 2.92 1.69
CA LEU A 19 -4.82 2.27 2.45
C LEU A 19 -5.32 0.98 3.11
N LYS A 20 -6.49 1.03 3.76
CA LYS A 20 -7.13 -0.13 4.36
C LYS A 20 -7.37 -1.25 3.34
N GLN A 21 -7.88 -0.94 2.15
CA GLN A 21 -8.09 -1.94 1.10
C GLN A 21 -6.78 -2.56 0.64
N LEU A 22 -5.71 -1.77 0.51
CA LEU A 22 -4.39 -2.27 0.13
C LEU A 22 -3.77 -3.17 1.21
N GLU A 23 -3.95 -2.83 2.48
CA GLU A 23 -3.52 -3.66 3.61
C GLU A 23 -4.26 -4.99 3.67
N GLU A 24 -5.58 -4.97 3.45
CA GLU A 24 -6.42 -6.17 3.40
C GLU A 24 -5.95 -7.12 2.28
N ILE A 25 -5.75 -6.60 1.06
CA ILE A 25 -5.25 -7.37 -0.08
C ILE A 25 -3.84 -7.95 0.20
N ARG A 26 -2.98 -7.20 0.91
CA ARG A 26 -1.64 -7.65 1.31
C ARG A 26 -1.69 -8.72 2.42
N GLY A 27 -2.70 -8.67 3.29
CA GLY A 27 -2.95 -9.65 4.35
C GLY A 27 -3.29 -11.05 3.83
N TYR A 28 -3.99 -11.15 2.70
CA TYR A 28 -4.37 -12.43 2.07
C TYR A 28 -3.19 -13.29 1.60
N ASN A 29 -1.98 -12.71 1.47
CA ASN A 29 -0.77 -13.44 1.07
C ASN A 29 0.15 -13.82 2.24
N ARG A 30 -0.24 -13.54 3.50
CA ARG A 30 0.54 -13.98 4.67
C ARG A 30 0.17 -15.41 5.06
N SER A 31 1.00 -16.34 4.62
CA SER A 31 1.12 -17.67 5.21
C SER A 31 1.31 -17.55 6.75
N PRO A 32 0.69 -18.42 7.58
CA PRO A 32 0.72 -18.28 9.04
C PRO A 32 2.00 -18.84 9.65
N LYS A 33 2.72 -18.01 10.43
CA LYS A 33 3.80 -18.26 11.44
C LYS A 33 4.88 -17.17 11.29
N SER A 34 5.42 -16.56 12.34
CA SER A 34 5.64 -16.99 13.71
C SER A 34 5.64 -15.79 14.67
N SER A 35 5.34 -16.08 15.92
CA SER A 35 5.44 -15.23 17.10
C SER A 35 6.84 -14.60 17.24
N CYS A 36 6.90 -13.30 17.51
CA CYS A 36 8.08 -12.68 18.11
C CYS A 36 7.61 -11.72 19.21
N ALA A 37 8.18 -11.92 20.39
CA ALA A 37 7.71 -11.43 21.67
C ALA A 37 7.81 -9.90 21.81
N SER A 38 6.81 -9.33 22.46
CA SER A 38 6.78 -7.96 22.93
C SER A 38 7.93 -7.71 23.93
N THR A 39 8.77 -6.72 23.67
CA THR A 39 9.63 -6.12 24.71
C THR A 39 8.82 -5.12 25.52
N PRO A 40 8.65 -5.31 26.85
CA PRO A 40 8.15 -4.25 27.71
C PRO A 40 9.31 -3.27 27.96
N THR A 41 9.16 -2.02 27.54
CA THR A 41 10.05 -0.96 28.03
C THR A 41 9.63 -0.63 29.46
N SER A 42 10.47 -1.03 30.41
CA SER A 42 10.38 -0.64 31.81
C SER A 42 10.81 0.82 31.95
N GLY A 43 10.06 1.62 32.71
CA GLY A 43 10.53 2.94 33.13
C GLY A 43 9.46 3.87 33.71
N SER A 44 9.39 3.88 35.04
CA SER A 44 8.94 4.98 35.92
C SER A 44 7.53 4.92 36.48
N ASP A 45 7.44 4.24 37.62
CA ASP A 45 6.49 4.50 38.71
C ASP A 45 6.63 5.96 39.19
N GLY A 46 5.54 6.71 39.36
CA GLY A 46 5.67 8.14 39.65
C GLY A 46 4.41 8.98 39.74
N ARG A 47 3.47 8.57 40.60
CA ARG A 47 2.38 9.39 41.17
C ARG A 47 1.29 9.88 40.22
N VAL A 48 0.09 9.37 40.48
CA VAL A 48 -1.20 9.98 40.12
C VAL A 48 -1.33 11.30 40.89
N SER A 49 -0.82 12.39 40.33
CA SER A 49 -1.19 13.75 40.73
C SER A 49 -2.23 14.22 39.72
N SER A 50 -3.38 14.68 40.22
CA SER A 50 -4.42 15.33 39.44
C SER A 50 -3.82 16.47 38.61
N VAL A 51 -3.50 16.20 37.35
CA VAL A 51 -2.98 17.19 36.43
C VAL A 51 -4.15 18.08 36.04
N ASP A 52 -4.14 19.31 36.55
CA ASP A 52 -4.96 20.40 36.05
C ASP A 52 -4.92 20.39 34.51
N PHE A 53 -6.06 20.14 33.86
CA PHE A 53 -6.23 20.27 32.40
C PHE A 53 -6.18 21.74 31.93
N SER A 54 -5.62 22.64 32.73
CA SER A 54 -5.35 24.01 32.33
C SER A 54 -3.99 24.05 31.64
N PRO A 55 -3.90 24.35 30.33
CA PRO A 55 -2.61 24.51 29.67
C PRO A 55 -1.88 25.69 30.33
N LYS A 56 -0.93 25.37 31.23
CA LYS A 56 -0.06 26.35 31.87
C LYS A 56 0.83 26.97 30.78
N SER A 57 0.42 28.15 30.30
CA SER A 57 1.10 29.00 29.30
C SER A 57 1.78 28.25 28.14
N LEU A 58 1.11 28.20 26.98
CA LEU A 58 1.65 27.68 25.71
C LEU A 58 3.01 28.31 25.32
N GLU A 59 3.27 29.52 25.82
CA GLU A 59 4.42 30.37 25.54
C GLU A 59 5.79 29.71 25.81
N LYS A 60 5.88 28.74 26.74
CA LYS A 60 7.14 28.03 27.03
C LYS A 60 7.41 26.82 26.14
N HIS A 61 6.47 26.43 25.29
CA HIS A 61 6.57 25.25 24.42
C HIS A 61 6.47 25.59 22.92
N CYS A 62 6.21 26.85 22.58
CA CYS A 62 6.18 27.32 21.20
C CYS A 62 7.58 27.67 20.70
N ARG A 63 7.83 27.39 19.41
CA ARG A 63 9.00 27.89 18.68
C ARG A 63 8.75 29.36 18.27
N PRO A 64 9.81 30.16 18.05
CA PRO A 64 9.68 31.51 17.52
C PRO A 64 8.91 31.54 16.20
N ILE A 65 8.04 32.54 16.02
CA ILE A 65 7.16 32.62 14.84
C ILE A 65 7.94 32.66 13.52
N ASP A 66 9.09 33.35 13.47
CA ASP A 66 9.92 33.43 12.28
C ASP A 66 10.48 32.05 11.86
N THR A 67 10.83 31.21 12.84
CA THR A 67 11.25 29.83 12.58
C THR A 67 10.12 29.02 11.99
N VAL A 68 8.91 29.18 12.52
CA VAL A 68 7.72 28.48 12.01
C VAL A 68 7.41 28.92 10.58
N ILE A 69 7.48 30.22 10.29
CA ILE A 69 7.26 30.77 8.94
C ILE A 69 8.25 30.14 7.95
N MET A 70 9.56 30.24 8.23
CA MET A 70 10.60 29.64 7.36
C MET A 70 10.39 28.14 7.16
N GLU A 71 10.06 27.39 8.22
CA GLU A 71 9.79 25.96 8.10
C GLU A 71 8.59 25.67 7.19
N THR A 72 7.51 26.47 7.29
CA THR A 72 6.31 26.28 6.48
C THR A 72 6.50 26.68 5.02
N GLU A 73 7.31 27.70 4.75
CA GLU A 73 7.67 28.10 3.39
C GLU A 73 8.48 27.01 2.68
N VAL A 74 9.43 26.39 3.39
CA VAL A 74 10.25 25.29 2.84
C VAL A 74 9.43 24.01 2.66
N LYS A 75 8.58 23.66 3.63
CA LYS A 75 7.78 22.42 3.60
C LYS A 75 6.56 22.52 2.67
N GLY A 76 6.18 23.73 2.29
CA GLY A 76 4.99 24.00 1.52
C GLY A 76 3.70 23.79 2.31
N THR A 77 2.59 23.96 1.61
CA THR A 77 1.26 23.82 2.22
C THR A 77 0.91 22.35 2.46
N LEU A 78 -0.03 22.10 3.37
CA LEU A 78 -0.60 20.76 3.54
C LEU A 78 -1.22 20.25 2.23
N ILE A 79 -1.80 21.14 1.42
CA ILE A 79 -2.41 20.81 0.13
C ILE A 79 -1.36 20.32 -0.87
N GLU A 80 -0.21 20.98 -0.96
CA GLU A 80 0.90 20.56 -1.83
C GLU A 80 1.42 19.17 -1.45
N ARG A 81 1.61 18.93 -0.14
CA ARG A 81 2.03 17.61 0.35
C ARG A 81 0.98 16.54 0.07
N LEU A 82 -0.30 16.88 0.17
CA LEU A 82 -1.40 15.97 -0.14
C LEU A 82 -1.42 15.60 -1.64
N ASN A 83 -1.22 16.58 -2.52
CA ASN A 83 -1.12 16.33 -3.96
C ASN A 83 0.05 15.37 -4.28
N GLN A 84 1.22 15.58 -3.68
CA GLN A 84 2.38 14.68 -3.86
C GLN A 84 2.09 13.24 -3.42
N VAL A 85 1.32 13.07 -2.34
CA VAL A 85 0.91 11.74 -1.87
C VAL A 85 -0.09 11.11 -2.83
N GLU A 86 -1.08 11.87 -3.31
CA GLU A 86 -2.05 11.41 -4.30
C GLU A 86 -1.37 10.97 -5.60
N ASP A 87 -0.42 11.75 -6.13
CA ASP A 87 0.36 11.41 -7.34
C ASP A 87 1.17 10.12 -7.15
N ARG A 88 1.85 9.98 -6.01
CA ARG A 88 2.62 8.77 -5.69
C ARG A 88 1.73 7.54 -5.52
N MET A 89 0.54 7.72 -4.96
CA MET A 89 -0.41 6.63 -4.77
C MET A 89 -1.02 6.19 -6.10
N LEU A 90 -1.36 7.14 -6.98
CA LEU A 90 -1.84 6.84 -8.34
C LEU A 90 -0.80 6.01 -9.11
N LYS A 91 0.47 6.42 -9.07
CA LYS A 91 1.56 5.67 -9.71
C LYS A 91 1.68 4.24 -9.17
N LEU A 92 1.57 4.05 -7.85
CA LEU A 92 1.62 2.71 -7.24
C LEU A 92 0.43 1.84 -7.66
N GLU A 93 -0.76 2.43 -7.80
CA GLU A 93 -1.94 1.73 -8.28
C GLU A 93 -1.77 1.27 -9.73
N GLU A 94 -1.28 2.14 -10.60
CA GLU A 94 -0.97 1.82 -12.00
C GLU A 94 0.07 0.71 -12.12
N ASP A 95 1.17 0.81 -11.37
CA ASP A 95 2.25 -0.19 -11.35
C ASP A 95 1.72 -1.56 -10.87
N TRP A 96 0.86 -1.57 -9.84
CA TRP A 96 0.23 -2.80 -9.35
C TRP A 96 -0.66 -3.44 -10.42
N ILE A 97 -1.52 -2.65 -11.08
CA ILE A 97 -2.43 -3.14 -12.13
C ILE A 97 -1.62 -3.71 -13.29
N ALA A 98 -0.54 -3.04 -13.69
CA ALA A 98 0.35 -3.50 -14.74
C ALA A 98 1.04 -4.83 -14.38
N GLU A 99 1.53 -4.98 -13.15
CA GLU A 99 2.16 -6.23 -12.71
C GLU A 99 1.15 -7.39 -12.64
N ARG A 100 -0.07 -7.13 -12.18
CA ARG A 100 -1.16 -8.13 -12.17
C ARG A 100 -1.49 -8.60 -13.59
N ARG A 101 -1.63 -7.68 -14.55
CA ARG A 101 -1.87 -8.03 -15.96
C ARG A 101 -0.74 -8.89 -16.53
N LYS A 102 0.52 -8.52 -16.27
CA LYS A 102 1.69 -9.32 -16.69
C LYS A 102 1.67 -10.72 -16.06
N GLU A 103 1.26 -10.85 -14.81
CA GLU A 103 1.14 -12.16 -14.15
C GLU A 103 0.05 -13.04 -14.79
N GLU A 104 -1.11 -12.45 -15.09
CA GLU A 104 -2.21 -13.13 -15.78
C GLU A 104 -1.83 -13.57 -17.20
N GLU A 105 -1.15 -12.71 -17.96
CA GLU A 105 -0.59 -13.05 -19.28
C GLU A 105 0.42 -14.20 -19.19
N LYS A 106 1.33 -14.17 -18.20
CA LYS A 106 2.28 -15.28 -17.97
C LYS A 106 1.54 -16.59 -17.64
N LYS A 107 0.45 -16.54 -16.86
CA LYS A 107 -0.37 -17.72 -16.52
C LYS A 107 -1.09 -18.27 -17.76
N THR A 108 -1.70 -17.42 -18.58
CA THR A 108 -2.40 -17.86 -19.81
C THR A 108 -1.43 -18.45 -20.84
N VAL A 109 -0.25 -17.86 -21.04
CA VAL A 109 0.79 -18.39 -21.91
C VAL A 109 1.32 -19.74 -21.41
N ARG A 110 1.55 -19.90 -20.10
CA ARG A 110 1.95 -21.18 -19.51
C ARG A 110 0.86 -22.26 -19.69
N GLY A 111 -0.42 -21.89 -19.53
CA GLY A 111 -1.56 -22.78 -19.78
C GLY A 111 -1.62 -23.25 -21.24
N ARG A 112 -1.52 -22.33 -22.20
CA ARG A 112 -1.50 -22.65 -23.65
C ARG A 112 -0.34 -23.57 -24.03
N LYS A 113 0.87 -23.34 -23.50
CA LYS A 113 2.03 -24.20 -23.74
C LYS A 113 1.86 -25.62 -23.19
N LYS A 114 1.16 -25.80 -22.07
CA LYS A 114 0.84 -27.13 -21.53
C LYS A 114 -0.16 -27.87 -22.42
N GLY A 115 -1.24 -27.20 -22.84
CA GLY A 115 -2.26 -27.81 -23.72
C GLY A 115 -1.72 -28.20 -25.10
N PHE A 116 -0.91 -27.33 -25.71
CA PHE A 116 -0.30 -27.64 -27.01
C PHE A 116 0.66 -28.84 -26.95
N LYS A 117 1.46 -28.97 -25.88
CA LYS A 117 2.34 -30.14 -25.69
C LYS A 117 1.56 -31.45 -25.59
N GLN A 118 0.41 -31.45 -24.90
CA GLN A 118 -0.45 -32.63 -24.81
C GLN A 118 -1.04 -33.00 -26.17
N LEU A 119 -1.49 -32.01 -26.95
CA LEU A 119 -2.04 -32.24 -28.29
C LEU A 119 -0.99 -32.81 -29.25
N VAL A 120 0.23 -32.25 -29.24
CA VAL A 120 1.35 -32.78 -30.03
C VAL A 120 1.70 -34.21 -29.62
N GLN A 121 1.75 -34.52 -28.32
CA GLN A 121 1.96 -35.90 -27.87
C GLN A 121 0.88 -36.85 -28.38
N GLN A 122 -0.39 -36.45 -28.32
CA GLN A 122 -1.50 -37.28 -28.77
C GLN A 122 -1.46 -37.54 -30.28
N CYS A 123 -1.12 -36.53 -31.09
CA CYS A 123 -0.93 -36.69 -32.53
C CYS A 123 0.23 -37.64 -32.86
N VAL A 124 1.40 -37.46 -32.23
CA VAL A 124 2.58 -38.30 -32.47
C VAL A 124 2.33 -39.76 -32.03
N ILE A 125 1.63 -39.97 -30.92
CA ILE A 125 1.25 -41.31 -30.45
C ILE A 125 0.27 -41.97 -31.43
N LYS A 126 -0.70 -41.23 -31.98
CA LYS A 126 -1.64 -41.76 -32.97
C LYS A 126 -0.92 -42.16 -34.27
N SER A 127 -0.04 -41.30 -34.78
CA SER A 127 0.73 -41.58 -36.00
C SER A 127 1.62 -42.82 -35.89
N ARG A 128 2.22 -43.09 -34.71
CA ARG A 128 3.01 -44.31 -34.49
C ARG A 128 2.17 -45.59 -34.45
N ARG A 129 0.93 -45.53 -33.99
CA ARG A 129 0.02 -46.69 -34.01
C ARG A 129 -0.48 -47.02 -35.41
N GLU A 130 -0.60 -46.02 -36.27
CA GLU A 130 -1.00 -46.21 -37.67
C GLU A 130 0.14 -46.75 -38.55
N HIS A 131 1.41 -46.56 -38.17
CA HIS A 131 2.58 -47.09 -38.90
C HIS A 131 3.16 -48.40 -38.32
N GLY A 132 2.57 -48.95 -37.27
CA GLY A 132 3.05 -50.18 -36.59
C GLY A 132 2.20 -51.43 -36.83
N ASN A 133 1.28 -51.38 -37.80
CA ASN A 133 0.34 -52.46 -38.13
C ASN A 133 0.61 -53.09 -39.52
N ASP A 134 1.81 -52.90 -40.09
CA ASP A 134 2.31 -53.66 -41.24
C ASP A 134 3.28 -54.76 -40.78
#